data_AF-A0A8K0G5S5-F1
#
_entry.id   AF-A0A8K0G5S5-F1
#
_cell.length_a   1.000
_cell.length_b   1.000
_cell.length_c   1.000
_cell.angle_alpha   90.00
_cell.angle_beta   90.00
_cell.angle_gamma   90.00
#
_symmetry.space_group_name_H-M   'P 1'
#
loop_
_entity.id
_entity.type
_entity.pdbx_description
1 polymer ?
#
loop_
_entity_poly.entity_id
_entity_poly.type
_entity_poly.pdbx_seq_one_letter_code
_entity_poly.pdbx_strand_id
1 'polypeptide(L)'
;AWKESDIRLKQKKTIDAEYQRIMDMEIQHWRRVLKRIMSIRLLASQCLAFRGTTKHLFQPNNGNFLKLVDLVSEFDPVISGEFNANLINGLRLI
;
A
#
# COMPACT_ATOMS: atom_id res chain seq x y z
N ALA A 1 18.82 11.77 32.63
CA ALA A 1 20.02 12.60 32.93
C ALA A 1 20.65 13.06 31.62
N TRP A 2 21.16 14.29 31.53
CA TRP A 2 21.67 14.91 30.28
C TRP A 2 22.76 14.10 29.54
N LYS A 3 23.59 13.34 30.29
CA LYS A 3 24.61 12.45 29.72
C LYS A 3 24.02 11.35 28.81
N GLU A 4 22.88 10.78 29.18
CA GLU A 4 22.19 9.77 28.36
C GLU A 4 21.68 10.38 27.06
N SER A 5 21.14 11.60 27.13
CA SER A 5 20.69 12.34 25.95
C SER A 5 21.84 12.66 24.99
N ASP A 6 23.01 13.06 25.50
CA ASP A 6 24.22 13.31 24.68
C ASP A 6 24.71 12.03 23.98
N ILE A 7 24.70 10.88 24.68
CA ILE A 7 25.04 9.58 24.10
C ILE A 7 24.06 9.22 22.98
N ARG A 8 22.76 9.36 23.20
CA ARG A 8 21.72 9.07 22.20
C ARG A 8 21.77 10.00 20.99
N LEU A 9 22.10 11.27 21.19
CA LEU A 9 22.33 12.24 20.12
C LEU A 9 23.53 11.84 19.26
N LYS A 10 24.66 11.50 19.89
CA LYS A 10 25.87 11.00 19.19
C LYS A 10 25.60 9.72 18.41
N GLN A 11 24.73 8.85 18.94
CA GLN A 11 24.34 7.60 18.29
C GLN A 11 23.21 7.75 17.26
N LYS A 12 22.66 8.95 17.05
CA LYS A 12 21.47 9.21 16.22
C LYS A 12 20.27 8.31 16.59
N LYS A 13 20.12 7.99 17.87
CA LYS A 13 19.02 7.19 18.44
C LYS A 13 18.03 8.07 19.22
N THR A 14 17.77 9.24 18.68
CA THR A 14 16.73 10.14 19.21
C THR A 14 15.36 9.67 18.75
N ILE A 15 14.32 10.13 19.44
CA ILE A 15 12.92 9.83 19.10
C ILE A 15 12.62 10.28 17.65
N ASP A 16 13.15 11.43 17.23
CA ASP A 16 13.01 11.95 15.87
C ASP A 16 13.62 11.00 14.81
N ALA A 17 14.77 10.39 15.13
CA ALA A 17 15.42 9.45 14.21
C ALA A 17 14.58 8.17 14.03
N GLU A 18 13.91 7.71 15.08
CA GLU A 18 13.01 6.56 14.99
C GLU A 18 11.76 6.90 14.18
N TYR A 19 11.12 8.05 14.42
CA TYR A 19 9.96 8.49 13.63
C TYR A 19 10.31 8.68 12.16
N GLN A 20 11.46 9.26 11.85
CA GLN A 20 11.92 9.40 10.47
C GLN A 20 12.11 8.03 9.81
N ARG A 21 12.66 7.05 10.56
CA ARG A 21 12.87 5.70 10.05
C ARG A 21 11.55 4.99 9.76
N ILE A 22 10.56 5.11 10.63
CA ILE A 22 9.21 4.57 10.42
C ILE A 22 8.58 5.22 9.17
N MET A 23 8.65 6.55 9.07
CA MET A 23 8.12 7.29 7.93
C MET A 23 8.77 6.85 6.61
N ASP A 24 10.09 6.70 6.58
CA ASP A 24 10.82 6.25 5.40
C ASP A 24 10.43 4.82 5.01
N MET A 25 10.21 3.94 5.99
CA MET A 25 9.73 2.57 5.75
C MET A 25 8.33 2.57 5.12
N GLU A 26 7.40 3.37 5.64
CA GLU A 26 6.05 3.53 5.07
C GLU A 26 6.09 4.11 3.65
N ILE A 27 6.90 5.17 3.42
CA ILE A 27 7.08 5.76 2.09
C ILE A 27 7.57 4.70 1.09
N GLN A 28 8.56 3.89 1.48
CA GLN A 28 9.08 2.84 0.62
C GLN A 28 8.08 1.70 0.38
N HIS A 29 7.25 1.39 1.38
CA HIS A 29 6.15 0.43 1.23
C HIS A 29 5.12 0.94 0.21
N TRP A 30 4.60 2.15 0.39
CA TRP A 30 3.60 2.73 -0.51
C TRP A 30 4.14 2.98 -1.93
N ARG A 31 5.42 3.35 -2.08
CA ARG A 31 6.07 3.42 -3.41
C ARG A 31 6.07 2.06 -4.12
N ARG A 32 6.31 0.98 -3.38
CA ARG A 32 6.27 -0.38 -3.91
C ARG A 32 4.87 -0.78 -4.36
N VAL A 33 3.84 -0.44 -3.60
CA VAL A 33 2.42 -0.66 -3.96
C VAL A 33 2.06 0.15 -5.22
N LEU A 34 2.32 1.46 -5.24
CA LEU A 34 1.98 2.34 -6.36
C LEU A 34 2.65 1.93 -7.66
N LYS A 35 3.91 1.47 -7.61
CA LYS A 35 4.62 1.00 -8.81
C LYS A 35 3.91 -0.17 -9.50
N ARG A 36 3.35 -1.09 -8.72
CA ARG A 36 2.59 -2.25 -9.21
C ARG A 36 1.23 -1.85 -9.75
N ILE A 37 0.53 -0.92 -9.08
CA ILE A 37 -0.72 -0.35 -9.60
C ILE A 37 -0.47 0.35 -10.94
N MET A 38 0.62 1.12 -11.06
CA MET A 38 0.99 1.78 -12.32
C MET A 38 1.34 0.80 -13.44
N SER A 39 1.82 -0.42 -13.14
CA SER A 39 1.99 -1.44 -14.19
C SER A 39 0.67 -1.92 -14.80
N ILE A 40 -0.48 -1.69 -14.13
CA ILE A 40 -1.83 -1.96 -14.64
C ILE A 40 -2.27 -0.89 -15.67
N ARG A 41 -1.40 0.07 -16.04
CA ARG A 41 -1.65 1.09 -17.07
C ARG A 41 -2.06 0.55 -18.44
N LEU A 42 -1.87 -0.75 -18.71
CA LEU A 42 -2.30 -1.43 -19.93
C LEU A 42 -3.79 -1.14 -20.25
N LEU A 43 -4.63 -1.04 -19.23
CA LEU A 43 -6.05 -0.68 -19.40
C LEU A 43 -6.25 0.69 -20.05
N ALA A 44 -5.40 1.67 -19.73
CA ALA A 44 -5.44 3.02 -20.31
C ALA A 44 -5.13 2.97 -21.79
N SER A 45 -4.10 2.19 -22.17
CA SER A 45 -3.67 2.07 -23.57
C SER A 45 -4.65 1.30 -24.46
N GLN A 46 -5.56 0.51 -23.88
CA GLN A 46 -6.53 -0.30 -24.61
C GLN A 46 -7.94 0.33 -24.63
N CYS A 47 -8.11 1.55 -24.12
CA CYS A 47 -9.41 2.22 -24.00
C CYS A 47 -10.48 1.37 -23.29
N LEU A 48 -10.06 0.45 -22.42
CA LEU A 48 -10.98 -0.41 -21.68
C LEU A 48 -11.56 0.35 -20.48
N ALA A 49 -12.83 0.09 -20.18
CA ALA A 49 -13.47 0.64 -18.99
C ALA A 49 -12.72 0.16 -17.73
N PHE A 50 -12.24 1.11 -16.93
CA PHE A 50 -11.52 0.80 -15.69
C PHE A 50 -12.47 0.29 -14.60
N ARG A 51 -13.68 0.87 -14.54
CA ARG A 51 -14.68 0.60 -13.50
C ARG A 51 -15.86 -0.18 -14.09
N GLY A 52 -16.49 -0.98 -13.24
CA GLY A 52 -17.79 -1.58 -13.51
C GLY A 52 -18.88 -0.95 -12.64
N THR A 53 -19.98 -1.67 -12.43
CA THR A 53 -21.10 -1.22 -11.59
C THR A 53 -20.77 -1.26 -10.10
N THR A 54 -19.77 -2.05 -9.72
CA THR A 54 -19.40 -2.32 -8.34
C THR A 54 -18.04 -1.69 -8.00
N LYS A 55 -17.86 -1.23 -6.77
CA LYS A 55 -16.60 -0.63 -6.28
C LYS A 55 -15.80 -1.55 -5.35
N HIS A 56 -16.36 -2.70 -4.99
CA HIS A 56 -15.76 -3.66 -4.08
C HIS A 56 -14.86 -4.66 -4.83
N LEU A 57 -13.74 -5.01 -4.21
CA LEU A 57 -12.87 -6.11 -4.65
C LEU A 57 -13.61 -7.44 -4.53
N PHE A 58 -13.21 -8.42 -5.35
CA PHE A 58 -13.76 -9.79 -5.33
C PHE A 58 -15.28 -9.90 -5.61
N GLN A 59 -15.93 -8.84 -6.07
CA GLN A 59 -17.34 -8.87 -6.46
C GLN A 59 -17.49 -8.88 -8.00
N PRO A 60 -18.55 -9.52 -8.52
CA PRO A 60 -18.89 -9.41 -9.93
C PRO A 60 -19.07 -7.95 -10.36
N ASN A 61 -18.78 -7.68 -11.63
CA ASN A 61 -18.92 -6.36 -12.24
C ASN A 61 -18.14 -5.23 -11.53
N ASN A 62 -17.00 -5.52 -10.91
CA ASN A 62 -16.09 -4.53 -10.31
C ASN A 62 -15.16 -3.82 -11.32
N GLY A 63 -15.28 -4.14 -12.62
CA GLY A 63 -14.52 -3.50 -13.71
C GLY A 63 -13.13 -4.10 -13.92
N ASN A 64 -12.48 -3.70 -15.01
CA ASN A 64 -11.21 -4.31 -15.42
C ASN A 64 -10.05 -3.94 -14.48
N PHE A 65 -10.08 -2.76 -13.87
CA PHE A 65 -9.05 -2.34 -12.93
C PHE A 65 -9.07 -3.20 -11.66
N LEU A 66 -10.22 -3.31 -11.01
CA LEU A 66 -10.34 -4.10 -9.77
C LEU A 66 -10.10 -5.59 -10.03
N LYS A 67 -10.54 -6.14 -11.17
CA LYS A 67 -10.20 -7.52 -11.58
C LYS A 67 -8.69 -7.76 -11.73
N LEU A 68 -7.96 -6.83 -12.34
CA LEU A 68 -6.51 -6.98 -12.46
C LEU A 68 -5.81 -6.81 -11.12
N VAL A 69 -6.32 -5.94 -10.25
CA VAL A 69 -5.82 -5.80 -8.88
C VAL A 69 -6.06 -7.09 -8.07
N ASP A 70 -7.26 -7.68 -8.18
CA ASP A 70 -7.60 -8.98 -7.59
C ASP A 70 -6.61 -10.06 -8.08
N LEU A 71 -6.40 -10.16 -9.39
CA LEU A 71 -5.47 -11.12 -10.00
C LEU A 71 -4.02 -10.91 -9.54
N VAL A 72 -3.52 -9.68 -9.51
CA VAL A 72 -2.16 -9.38 -9.05
C VAL A 72 -1.99 -9.72 -7.57
N SER A 73 -3.03 -9.58 -6.76
CA SER A 73 -3.00 -9.90 -5.33
C SER A 73 -2.80 -11.40 -5.05
N GLU A 74 -3.16 -12.28 -5.98
CA GLU A 74 -2.96 -13.73 -5.87
C GLU A 74 -1.47 -14.11 -5.94
N PHE A 75 -0.65 -13.31 -6.63
CA PHE A 75 0.76 -13.65 -6.92
C PHE A 75 1.76 -12.66 -6.34
N ASP A 76 1.35 -11.42 -6.02
CA ASP A 76 2.22 -10.40 -5.47
C ASP A 76 2.04 -10.27 -3.95
N PRO A 77 3.04 -10.68 -3.13
CA PRO A 77 2.92 -10.67 -1.68
C PRO A 77 2.81 -9.26 -1.08
N VAL A 78 3.32 -8.23 -1.77
CA VAL A 78 3.19 -6.83 -1.30
C VAL A 78 1.75 -6.36 -1.43
N ILE A 79 1.10 -6.73 -2.53
CA ILE A 79 -0.30 -6.39 -2.80
C ILE A 79 -1.23 -7.24 -1.93
N SER A 80 -0.94 -8.54 -1.81
CA SER A 80 -1.66 -9.46 -0.91
C SER A 80 -1.62 -9.00 0.55
N GLY A 81 -0.45 -8.56 1.03
CA GLY A 81 -0.29 -8.05 2.40
C GLY A 81 -1.12 -6.80 2.66
N GLU A 82 -1.20 -5.88 1.69
CA GLU A 82 -2.01 -4.66 1.80
C GLU A 82 -3.51 -4.97 1.87
N PHE A 83 -3.98 -5.95 1.07
CA PHE A 83 -5.40 -6.33 1.06
C PHE A 83 -5.82 -7.18 2.25
N ASN A 84 -4.96 -8.07 2.74
CA ASN A 84 -5.27 -8.89 3.93
C ASN A 84 -5.21 -8.08 5.24
N ALA A 85 -4.34 -7.07 5.33
CA ALA A 85 -4.19 -6.27 6.55
C ALA A 85 -5.28 -5.21 6.75
N ASN A 86 -5.78 -4.60 5.68
CA ASN A 86 -6.64 -3.40 5.77
C ASN A 86 -8.10 -3.59 5.29
N LEU A 87 -8.43 -4.67 4.56
CA LEU A 87 -9.78 -4.82 3.98
C LEU A 87 -10.78 -5.59 4.86
N ILE A 88 -10.32 -6.55 5.69
CA ILE A 88 -11.21 -7.36 6.56
C ILE A 88 -11.86 -6.50 7.67
N ASN A 89 -11.21 -5.39 8.07
CA ASN A 89 -11.71 -4.50 9.12
C ASN A 89 -12.21 -3.13 8.58
N GLY A 90 -11.67 -2.62 7.48
CA GLY A 90 -11.96 -1.25 7.00
C GLY A 90 -13.23 -1.09 6.15
N LEU A 91 -13.67 -2.13 5.43
CA LEU A 91 -14.87 -2.07 4.58
C LEU A 91 -16.16 -2.55 5.29
N ARG A 92 -16.09 -2.91 6.57
CA ARG A 92 -17.27 -3.28 7.37
C ARG A 92 -17.99 -2.07 7.99
N LEU A 93 -17.45 -0.86 7.78
CA LEU A 93 -17.93 0.40 8.37
C LEU A 93 -18.17 1.53 7.35
N ILE A 94 -18.32 1.22 6.07
CA ILE A 94 -18.83 2.17 5.06
C ILE A 94 -19.99 1.54 4.30
#